data_AF-A0A180FGA4-F1
#
_entry.id   AF-A0A180FGA4-F1
#
_cell.length_a   1.000
_cell.length_b   1.000
_cell.length_c   1.000
_cell.angle_alpha   90.00
_cell.angle_beta   90.00
_cell.angle_gamma   90.00
#
_symmetry.space_group_name_H-M   'P 1'
#
loop_
_entity.id
_entity.type
_entity.pdbx_description
1 polymer ?
#
loop_
_entity_poly.entity_id
_entity_poly.type
_entity_poly.pdbx_seq_one_letter_code
_entity_poly.pdbx_strand_id
1 'polypeptide(L)'
;MGRNRKNKNKAEKSVGIGMKVFRNIIGGAMAFILVWTCYKNVDGYTWVYDSLLKGNYKYITDNKHLSADEWREAKMGFSYKYLKHIRDNTPDTAVILMPERDIYFPKEGKGDFEGDMGNKMWRLRVLYPRKIVDASETENKYATEITYVAIVNGWGYDKLNYEVRDRVQYAVLSVNK
;
A
#
# COMPACT_ATOMS: atom_id res chain seq x y z
N MET A 1 -84.00 -36.41 -4.72
CA MET A 1 -82.67 -36.48 -5.39
C MET A 1 -81.69 -35.58 -4.65
N GLY A 2 -80.92 -36.16 -3.72
CA GLY A 2 -80.00 -35.41 -2.85
C GLY A 2 -78.67 -35.10 -3.53
N ARG A 3 -78.27 -33.83 -3.54
CA ARG A 3 -76.93 -33.38 -3.96
C ARG A 3 -75.93 -33.75 -2.88
N ASN A 4 -75.03 -34.70 -3.18
CA ASN A 4 -73.94 -35.06 -2.27
C ASN A 4 -72.68 -34.26 -2.64
N ARG A 5 -72.51 -33.06 -2.05
CA ARG A 5 -71.25 -32.31 -2.09
C ARG A 5 -70.25 -32.98 -1.16
N LYS A 6 -69.33 -33.79 -1.69
CA LYS A 6 -68.15 -34.24 -0.94
C LYS A 6 -67.24 -33.04 -0.65
N ASN A 7 -67.36 -32.47 0.54
CA ASN A 7 -66.34 -31.61 1.13
C ASN A 7 -65.06 -32.43 1.33
N LYS A 8 -64.06 -32.26 0.46
CA LYS A 8 -62.69 -32.67 0.75
C LYS A 8 -62.06 -31.60 1.66
N ASN A 9 -62.35 -31.68 2.95
CA ASN A 9 -61.55 -30.96 3.95
C ASN A 9 -60.19 -31.65 4.03
N LYS A 10 -59.20 -31.07 3.34
CA LYS A 10 -57.79 -31.44 3.48
C LYS A 10 -57.38 -30.94 4.87
N ALA A 11 -57.40 -31.82 5.87
CA ALA A 11 -56.92 -31.50 7.20
C ALA A 11 -55.42 -31.16 7.10
N GLU A 12 -55.08 -29.88 7.17
CA GLU A 12 -53.69 -29.46 7.38
C GLU A 12 -53.27 -29.95 8.76
N LYS A 13 -52.45 -31.01 8.80
CA LYS A 13 -51.83 -31.47 10.03
C LYS A 13 -51.00 -30.31 10.59
N SER A 14 -51.41 -29.75 11.72
CA SER A 14 -50.66 -28.68 12.39
C SER A 14 -49.31 -29.24 12.83
N VAL A 15 -48.25 -28.83 12.14
CA VAL A 15 -46.87 -29.21 12.48
C VAL A 15 -46.56 -28.68 13.88
N GLY A 16 -46.31 -29.60 14.82
CA GLY A 16 -46.00 -29.26 16.22
C GLY A 16 -44.81 -28.31 16.33
N ILE A 17 -44.80 -27.47 17.35
CA ILE A 17 -43.79 -26.41 17.56
C ILE A 17 -42.36 -26.99 17.53
N GLY A 18 -42.14 -28.16 18.13
CA GLY A 18 -40.85 -28.86 18.10
C GLY A 18 -40.36 -29.22 16.68
N MET A 19 -41.27 -29.62 15.79
CA MET A 19 -40.93 -29.94 14.40
C MET A 19 -40.62 -28.68 13.57
N LYS A 20 -41.25 -27.54 13.90
CA LYS A 20 -40.90 -26.23 13.30
C LYS A 20 -39.50 -25.77 13.75
N VAL A 21 -39.20 -25.90 15.04
CA VAL A 21 -37.87 -25.57 15.60
C VAL A 21 -36.79 -26.47 15.01
N PHE A 22 -37.02 -27.79 14.95
CA PHE A 22 -36.11 -28.75 14.34
C PHE A 22 -35.81 -28.42 12.87
N ARG A 23 -36.84 -28.10 12.08
CA ARG A 23 -36.66 -27.69 10.68
C ARG A 23 -35.82 -26.41 10.54
N ASN A 24 -36.00 -25.44 11.44
CA ASN A 24 -35.22 -24.21 11.43
C ASN A 24 -33.76 -24.46 11.83
N ILE A 25 -33.50 -25.36 12.78
CA ILE A 25 -32.14 -25.77 13.16
C ILE A 25 -31.44 -26.44 11.97
N ILE A 26 -32.10 -27.38 11.29
CA ILE A 26 -31.53 -28.03 10.09
C ILE A 26 -31.30 -27.00 8.99
N GLY A 27 -32.26 -26.10 8.74
CA GLY A 27 -32.10 -25.00 7.78
C GLY A 27 -30.90 -24.12 8.09
N GLY A 28 -30.72 -23.75 9.37
CA GLY A 28 -29.56 -23.00 9.84
C GLY A 28 -28.25 -23.75 9.67
N ALA A 29 -28.21 -25.05 9.99
CA ALA A 29 -27.03 -25.89 9.79
C ALA A 29 -26.64 -26.00 8.31
N MET A 30 -27.62 -26.18 7.41
CA MET A 30 -27.37 -26.21 5.96
C MET A 30 -26.87 -24.85 5.44
N ALA A 31 -27.47 -23.76 5.91
CA ALA A 31 -27.00 -22.41 5.56
C ALA A 31 -25.56 -22.17 6.06
N PHE A 32 -25.23 -22.60 7.27
CA PHE A 32 -23.88 -22.49 7.83
C PHE A 32 -22.87 -23.31 7.01
N ILE A 33 -23.19 -24.55 6.66
CA ILE A 33 -22.32 -25.40 5.83
C ILE A 33 -22.11 -24.75 4.46
N LEU A 34 -23.16 -24.19 3.86
CA LEU A 34 -23.07 -23.51 2.57
C LEU A 34 -22.14 -22.28 2.66
N VAL A 35 -22.33 -21.43 3.67
CA VAL A 35 -21.46 -20.25 3.90
C VAL A 35 -20.02 -20.66 4.17
N TRP A 36 -19.80 -21.68 5.01
CA TRP A 36 -18.46 -22.21 5.31
C TRP A 36 -17.77 -22.78 4.05
N THR A 37 -18.53 -23.50 3.23
CA THR A 37 -18.03 -24.08 1.98
C THR A 37 -17.68 -22.97 0.98
N CYS A 38 -18.53 -21.96 0.82
CA CYS A 38 -18.24 -20.78 0.00
C CYS A 38 -17.03 -20.01 0.53
N TYR A 39 -16.88 -19.84 1.85
CA TYR A 39 -15.72 -19.19 2.45
C TYR A 39 -14.42 -19.94 2.16
N LYS A 40 -14.42 -21.27 2.29
CA LYS A 40 -13.21 -22.09 2.08
C LYS A 40 -12.82 -22.27 0.63
N ASN A 41 -13.79 -22.28 -0.29
CA ASN A 41 -13.56 -22.57 -1.70
C ASN A 41 -13.37 -21.32 -2.57
N VAL A 42 -13.54 -20.12 -2.00
CA VAL A 42 -13.31 -18.86 -2.72
C VAL A 42 -12.07 -18.21 -2.15
N ASP A 43 -10.99 -18.23 -2.93
CA ASP A 43 -9.68 -17.70 -2.57
C ASP A 43 -9.73 -16.22 -2.14
N GLY A 44 -10.69 -15.45 -2.65
CA GLY A 44 -10.89 -14.07 -2.26
C GLY A 44 -11.25 -13.92 -0.77
N TYR A 45 -12.11 -14.78 -0.23
CA TYR A 45 -12.54 -14.68 1.16
C TYR A 45 -11.45 -15.14 2.14
N THR A 46 -10.74 -16.21 1.80
CA THR A 46 -9.59 -16.69 2.59
C THR A 46 -8.47 -15.64 2.56
N TRP A 47 -8.16 -15.05 1.41
CA TRP A 47 -7.17 -13.97 1.33
C TRP A 47 -7.55 -12.73 2.15
N VAL A 48 -8.80 -12.26 2.08
CA VAL A 48 -9.24 -11.11 2.90
C VAL A 48 -9.12 -11.42 4.38
N TYR A 49 -9.59 -12.57 4.84
CA TYR A 49 -9.59 -12.87 6.26
C TYR A 49 -8.20 -13.22 6.79
N ASP A 50 -7.52 -14.18 6.17
CA ASP A 50 -6.25 -14.70 6.69
C ASP A 50 -5.08 -13.76 6.40
N SER A 51 -4.99 -13.19 5.20
CA SER A 51 -3.88 -12.31 4.83
C SER A 51 -4.14 -10.86 5.25
N LEU A 52 -5.24 -10.25 4.78
CA LEU A 52 -5.48 -8.82 5.03
C LEU A 52 -5.89 -8.52 6.47
N LEU A 53 -6.77 -9.30 7.09
CA LEU A 53 -7.24 -8.98 8.45
C LEU A 53 -6.31 -9.56 9.50
N LYS A 54 -6.16 -10.89 9.51
CA LYS A 54 -5.40 -11.59 10.55
C LYS A 54 -3.90 -11.31 10.45
N GLY A 55 -3.34 -11.36 9.24
CA GLY A 55 -1.94 -11.04 8.98
C GLY A 55 -1.57 -9.61 9.40
N ASN A 56 -2.33 -8.61 8.92
CA ASN A 56 -2.07 -7.22 9.29
C ASN A 56 -2.29 -6.95 10.79
N TYR A 57 -3.32 -7.53 11.41
CA TYR A 57 -3.56 -7.36 12.85
C TYR A 57 -2.40 -7.92 13.68
N LYS A 58 -1.90 -9.11 13.33
CA LYS A 58 -0.72 -9.71 13.97
C LYS A 58 0.50 -8.81 13.78
N TYR A 59 0.77 -8.37 12.55
CA TYR A 59 1.89 -7.48 12.26
C TYR A 59 1.83 -6.18 13.05
N ILE A 60 0.66 -5.51 13.10
CA ILE A 60 0.47 -4.28 13.89
C ILE A 60 0.71 -4.55 15.37
N THR A 61 0.24 -5.68 15.88
CA THR A 61 0.36 -6.03 17.30
C THR A 61 1.81 -6.32 17.68
N ASP A 62 2.52 -7.10 16.86
CA ASP A 62 3.92 -7.47 17.10
C ASP A 62 4.85 -6.23 16.96
N ASN A 63 4.47 -5.24 16.16
CA ASN A 63 5.27 -4.05 15.84
C ASN A 63 4.73 -2.74 16.46
N LYS A 64 3.97 -2.81 17.57
CA LYS A 64 3.44 -1.60 18.25
C LYS A 64 4.51 -0.63 18.75
N HIS A 65 5.73 -1.12 18.94
CA HIS A 65 6.87 -0.37 19.45
C HIS A 65 7.60 0.44 18.38
N LEU A 66 7.33 0.20 17.08
CA LEU A 66 7.98 0.91 16.00
C LEU A 66 7.56 2.39 15.98
N SER A 67 8.53 3.27 15.81
CA SER A 67 8.31 4.67 15.50
C SER A 67 7.61 4.84 14.15
N ALA A 68 7.04 6.03 13.91
CA ALA A 68 6.36 6.32 12.65
C ALA A 68 7.28 6.15 11.42
N ASP A 69 8.56 6.44 11.56
CA ASP A 69 9.54 6.29 10.47
C ASP A 69 9.89 4.82 10.22
N GLU A 70 10.09 4.02 11.28
CA GLU A 70 10.33 2.58 11.14
C GLU A 70 9.12 1.86 10.53
N TRP A 71 7.91 2.26 10.93
CA TRP A 71 6.67 1.77 10.33
C TRP A 71 6.60 2.06 8.83
N ARG A 72 6.99 3.28 8.45
CA ARG A 72 7.01 3.71 7.04
C ARG A 72 8.10 2.99 6.24
N GLU A 73 9.29 2.80 6.81
CA GLU A 73 10.36 2.02 6.19
C GLU A 73 9.94 0.56 6.00
N ALA A 74 9.27 -0.05 6.98
CA ALA A 74 8.79 -1.41 6.85
C ALA A 74 7.67 -1.57 5.80
N LYS A 75 6.82 -0.55 5.62
CA LYS A 75 5.73 -0.57 4.63
C LYS A 75 6.14 -0.20 3.22
N MET A 76 7.08 0.74 3.07
CA MET A 76 7.44 1.36 1.78
C MET A 76 8.88 1.01 1.36
N GLY A 77 9.59 0.24 2.18
CA GLY A 77 10.90 -0.30 1.86
C GLY A 77 11.95 0.77 1.61
N PHE A 78 12.83 0.45 0.65
CA PHE A 78 13.98 1.27 0.30
C PHE A 78 13.60 2.68 -0.18
N SER A 79 12.48 2.85 -0.87
CA SER A 79 12.01 4.15 -1.35
C SER A 79 11.85 5.16 -0.21
N TYR A 80 11.25 4.72 0.91
CA TYR A 80 11.11 5.60 2.08
C TYR A 80 12.45 5.82 2.78
N LYS A 81 13.26 4.77 2.92
CA LYS A 81 14.59 4.85 3.54
C LYS A 81 15.48 5.88 2.83
N TYR A 82 15.46 5.90 1.50
CA TYR A 82 16.23 6.85 0.71
C TYR A 82 15.72 8.29 0.87
N LEU A 83 14.41 8.51 0.83
CA LEU A 83 13.84 9.84 1.09
C LEU A 83 14.10 10.32 2.51
N LYS A 84 14.03 9.43 3.50
CA LYS A 84 14.42 9.71 4.88
C LYS A 84 15.89 10.10 4.97
N HIS A 85 16.78 9.38 4.30
CA HIS A 85 18.20 9.73 4.23
C HIS A 85 18.40 11.14 3.66
N ILE A 86 17.70 11.49 2.57
CA ILE A 86 17.75 12.86 2.01
C ILE A 86 17.27 13.88 3.04
N ARG A 87 16.13 13.64 3.68
CA ARG A 87 15.55 14.53 4.70
C ARG A 87 16.54 14.76 5.84
N ASP A 88 17.13 13.70 6.37
CA ASP A 88 17.99 13.74 7.55
C ASP A 88 19.37 14.37 7.25
N ASN A 89 19.78 14.46 5.97
CA ASN A 89 21.08 14.99 5.54
C ASN A 89 21.00 16.33 4.77
N THR A 90 19.83 16.97 4.76
CA THR A 90 19.65 18.29 4.13
C THR A 90 18.92 19.25 5.07
N PRO A 91 19.17 20.57 5.00
CA PRO A 91 18.41 21.54 5.78
C PRO A 91 16.98 21.67 5.26
N ASP A 92 16.09 22.19 6.11
CA ASP A 92 14.67 22.39 5.78
C ASP A 92 14.44 23.36 4.61
N THR A 93 15.38 24.28 4.36
CA THR A 93 15.36 25.23 3.24
C THR A 93 15.87 24.65 1.92
N ALA A 94 16.30 23.39 1.89
CA ALA A 94 16.91 22.79 0.71
C ALA A 94 15.95 22.75 -0.48
N VAL A 95 16.53 23.00 -1.66
CA VAL A 95 15.92 22.79 -2.96
C VAL A 95 16.70 21.66 -3.62
N ILE A 96 16.06 20.50 -3.73
CA ILE A 96 16.70 19.27 -4.15
C ILE A 96 16.33 18.98 -5.61
N LEU A 97 17.34 18.89 -6.47
CA LEU A 97 17.21 18.35 -7.81
C LEU A 97 17.07 16.83 -7.73
N MET A 98 15.96 16.33 -8.27
CA MET A 98 15.60 14.94 -8.25
C MET A 98 15.69 14.30 -9.64
N PRO A 99 16.05 13.01 -9.73
CA PRO A 99 16.02 12.29 -10.98
C PRO A 99 14.61 12.11 -11.55
N GLU A 100 14.59 11.79 -12.83
CA GLU A 100 13.39 11.33 -13.54
C GLU A 100 12.94 9.94 -13.13
N ARG A 101 11.67 9.64 -13.41
CA ARG A 101 11.06 8.33 -13.12
C ARG A 101 11.90 7.15 -13.62
N ASP A 102 12.43 7.24 -14.83
CA ASP A 102 13.18 6.16 -15.49
C ASP A 102 14.51 5.83 -14.77
N ILE A 103 15.04 6.75 -13.95
CA ILE A 103 16.25 6.51 -13.16
C ILE A 103 15.96 5.67 -11.92
N TYR A 104 14.78 5.85 -11.31
CA TYR A 104 14.33 4.99 -10.20
C TYR A 104 13.86 3.62 -10.68
N PHE A 105 13.24 3.58 -11.87
CA PHE A 105 12.66 2.38 -12.47
C PHE A 105 13.25 2.15 -13.86
N PRO A 106 14.49 1.63 -13.95
CA PRO A 106 15.12 1.36 -15.23
C PRO A 106 14.33 0.33 -16.05
N LYS A 107 14.29 0.51 -17.37
CA LYS A 107 13.57 -0.39 -18.30
C LYS A 107 14.18 -1.79 -18.36
N GLU A 108 15.49 -1.87 -18.12
CA GLU A 108 16.26 -3.11 -18.08
C GLU A 108 16.78 -3.33 -16.66
N GLY A 109 16.49 -4.51 -16.10
CA GLY A 109 16.89 -4.88 -14.75
C GLY A 109 15.82 -4.63 -13.68
N LYS A 110 16.15 -4.97 -12.43
CA LYS A 110 15.34 -4.63 -11.25
C LYS A 110 15.90 -3.33 -10.66
N GLY A 111 15.04 -2.33 -10.48
CA GLY A 111 15.37 -1.17 -9.66
C GLY A 111 15.24 -1.47 -8.18
N ASP A 112 15.96 -0.73 -7.34
CA ASP A 112 15.88 -0.86 -5.87
C ASP A 112 14.67 -0.10 -5.28
N PHE A 113 13.99 0.71 -6.10
CA PHE A 113 12.82 1.49 -5.68
C PHE A 113 11.52 0.75 -5.97
N GLU A 114 10.57 0.93 -5.07
CA GLU A 114 9.22 0.39 -5.17
C GLU A 114 8.17 1.52 -5.02
N GLY A 115 6.94 1.22 -5.44
CA GLY A 115 5.77 2.08 -5.24
C GLY A 115 5.84 3.41 -6.00
N ASP A 116 5.50 4.50 -5.31
CA ASP A 116 5.26 5.81 -5.91
C ASP A 116 6.50 6.73 -5.93
N MET A 117 7.72 6.18 -6.00
CA MET A 117 8.95 7.00 -6.03
C MET A 117 8.96 7.99 -7.21
N GLY A 118 8.35 7.65 -8.34
CA GLY A 118 8.21 8.56 -9.48
C GLY A 118 7.18 9.68 -9.27
N ASN A 119 6.34 9.61 -8.24
CA ASN A 119 5.34 10.63 -7.94
C ASN A 119 5.98 11.75 -7.10
N LYS A 120 6.08 12.94 -7.70
CA LYS A 120 6.62 14.14 -7.05
C LYS A 120 5.90 14.48 -5.74
N MET A 121 4.56 14.44 -5.72
CA MET A 121 3.78 14.77 -4.53
C MET A 121 4.03 13.79 -3.38
N TRP A 122 4.22 12.51 -3.71
CA TRP A 122 4.55 11.50 -2.70
C TRP A 122 5.92 11.74 -2.08
N ARG A 123 6.94 12.02 -2.90
CA ARG A 123 8.28 12.41 -2.42
C ARG A 123 8.24 13.67 -1.57
N LEU A 124 7.49 14.68 -2.00
CA LEU A 124 7.33 15.94 -1.28
C LEU A 124 6.71 15.74 0.12
N ARG A 125 5.75 14.83 0.26
CA ARG A 125 5.14 14.50 1.57
C ARG A 125 6.14 13.99 2.60
N VAL A 126 7.19 13.28 2.16
CA VAL A 126 8.25 12.78 3.03
C VAL A 126 9.31 13.84 3.31
N LEU A 127 9.60 14.67 2.31
CA LEU A 127 10.69 15.66 2.35
C LEU A 127 10.29 17.03 2.89
N TYR A 128 8.99 17.30 3.03
CA TYR A 128 8.50 18.56 3.58
C TYR A 128 9.24 18.92 4.88
N PRO A 129 9.72 20.17 5.04
CA PRO A 129 9.43 21.37 4.25
C PRO A 129 10.31 21.63 3.01
N ARG A 130 11.22 20.71 2.64
CA ARG A 130 12.14 20.87 1.50
C ARG A 130 11.38 20.98 0.18
N LYS A 131 11.95 21.71 -0.77
CA LYS A 131 11.43 21.83 -2.14
C LYS A 131 12.12 20.80 -3.02
N ILE A 132 11.41 20.27 -4.01
CA ILE A 132 11.97 19.37 -5.01
C ILE A 132 11.70 19.89 -6.42
N VAL A 133 12.69 19.74 -7.29
CA VAL A 133 12.63 20.03 -8.72
C VAL A 133 13.00 18.75 -9.44
N ASP A 134 12.13 18.24 -10.30
CA ASP A 134 12.46 17.10 -11.15
C ASP A 134 13.28 17.57 -12.34
N ALA A 135 14.22 16.75 -12.83
CA ALA A 135 15.18 17.16 -13.85
C ALA A 135 14.55 17.57 -15.20
N SER A 136 13.35 17.08 -15.50
CA SER A 136 12.53 17.43 -16.67
C SER A 136 11.80 18.76 -16.52
N GLU A 137 11.70 19.32 -15.32
CA GLU A 137 10.97 20.56 -15.05
C GLU A 137 11.83 21.78 -15.38
N THR A 138 11.90 22.12 -16.66
CA THR A 138 12.67 23.29 -17.15
C THR A 138 12.08 24.64 -16.70
N GLU A 139 10.78 24.70 -16.44
CA GLU A 139 10.05 25.94 -16.08
C GLU A 139 9.75 26.06 -14.56
N ASN A 140 10.36 25.23 -13.72
CA ASN A 140 10.12 25.30 -12.28
C ASN A 140 10.69 26.59 -11.67
N LYS A 141 9.88 27.32 -10.89
CA LYS A 141 10.30 28.54 -10.17
C LYS A 141 11.56 28.38 -9.31
N TYR A 142 11.87 27.15 -8.88
CA TYR A 142 13.02 26.85 -8.04
C TYR A 142 14.18 26.21 -8.81
N ALA A 143 14.10 26.09 -10.14
CA ALA A 143 15.14 25.48 -10.97
C ALA A 143 16.49 26.23 -10.86
N THR A 144 16.47 27.54 -10.61
CA THR A 144 17.68 28.35 -10.41
C THR A 144 18.16 28.37 -8.95
N GLU A 145 17.38 27.85 -8.01
CA GLU A 145 17.67 27.85 -6.57
C GLU A 145 18.16 26.49 -6.06
N ILE A 146 18.52 25.55 -6.94
CA ILE A 146 18.94 24.19 -6.57
C ILE A 146 20.18 24.27 -5.69
N THR A 147 20.08 23.69 -4.49
CA THR A 147 21.14 23.65 -3.48
C THR A 147 21.70 22.25 -3.27
N TYR A 148 20.90 21.22 -3.57
CA TYR A 148 21.27 19.81 -3.42
C TYR A 148 20.85 19.00 -4.64
N VAL A 149 21.59 17.92 -4.92
CA VAL A 149 21.28 16.93 -5.95
C VAL A 149 21.12 15.57 -5.30
N ALA A 150 20.00 14.90 -5.58
CA ALA A 150 19.76 13.52 -5.20
C ALA A 150 20.49 12.59 -6.19
N ILE A 151 21.43 11.79 -5.69
CA ILE A 151 22.18 10.81 -6.46
C ILE A 151 21.45 9.47 -6.41
N VAL A 152 21.15 8.92 -7.58
CA VAL A 152 20.44 7.65 -7.75
C VAL A 152 21.07 6.84 -8.87
N ASN A 153 21.53 5.62 -8.61
CA ASN A 153 22.15 4.76 -9.62
C ASN A 153 23.29 5.44 -10.40
N GLY A 154 24.05 6.32 -9.74
CA GLY A 154 25.13 7.09 -10.39
C GLY A 154 24.67 8.29 -11.23
N TRP A 155 23.36 8.53 -11.34
CA TRP A 155 22.81 9.77 -11.91
C TRP A 155 23.03 10.95 -10.96
N GLY A 156 23.24 12.15 -11.51
CA GLY A 156 23.29 13.40 -10.76
C GLY A 156 24.69 13.91 -10.44
N TYR A 157 25.73 13.08 -10.57
CA TYR A 157 27.12 13.53 -10.40
C TYR A 157 27.52 14.59 -11.43
N ASP A 158 26.94 14.54 -12.64
CA ASP A 158 27.13 15.53 -13.71
C ASP A 158 26.48 16.89 -13.41
N LYS A 159 25.66 16.97 -12.36
CA LYS A 159 24.96 18.21 -11.93
C LYS A 159 25.71 18.95 -10.82
N LEU A 160 26.81 18.39 -10.33
CA LEU A 160 27.64 18.99 -9.28
C LEU A 160 28.71 19.89 -9.90
N ASN A 161 29.07 20.96 -9.20
CA ASN A 161 30.11 21.89 -9.63
C ASN A 161 31.53 21.43 -9.23
N TYR A 162 31.68 20.17 -8.80
CA TYR A 162 32.94 19.59 -8.34
C TYR A 162 33.01 18.09 -8.62
N GLU A 163 34.23 17.56 -8.71
CA GLU A 163 34.45 16.14 -8.89
C GLU A 163 34.36 15.36 -7.56
N VAL A 164 33.59 14.27 -7.58
CA VAL A 164 33.49 13.33 -6.48
C VAL A 164 34.36 12.10 -6.78
N ARG A 165 35.34 11.84 -5.92
CA ARG A 165 36.27 10.70 -6.04
C ARG A 165 35.56 9.37 -5.80
N ASP A 166 34.81 9.26 -4.71
CA ASP A 166 34.11 8.04 -4.31
C ASP A 166 32.63 8.12 -4.69
N ARG A 167 32.29 7.59 -5.87
CA ARG A 167 30.91 7.61 -6.38
C ARG A 167 30.11 6.45 -5.81
N VAL A 168 29.22 6.77 -4.88
CA VAL A 168 28.20 5.85 -4.37
C VAL A 168 26.94 5.88 -5.24
N GLN A 169 26.15 4.80 -5.20
CA GLN A 169 24.91 4.70 -5.98
C GLN A 169 23.80 5.62 -5.46
N TYR A 170 23.74 5.81 -4.14
CA TYR A 170 22.69 6.56 -3.46
C TYR A 170 23.30 7.57 -2.51
N ALA A 171 22.99 8.85 -2.72
CA ALA A 171 23.43 9.94 -1.85
C ALA A 171 22.55 11.18 -2.05
N VAL A 172 22.76 12.17 -1.20
CA VAL A 172 22.38 13.56 -1.46
C VAL A 172 23.61 14.44 -1.25
N LEU A 173 23.92 15.27 -2.23
CA LEU A 173 25.12 16.10 -2.23
C LEU A 173 24.74 17.56 -2.51
N SER A 174 25.42 18.50 -1.87
CA SER A 174 25.23 19.92 -2.17
C SER A 174 25.79 20.24 -3.56
N VAL A 175 25.20 21.18 -4.27
CA VAL A 175 25.71 21.62 -5.59
C VAL A 175 27.07 22.32 -5.44
N ASN A 176 27.22 23.08 -4.34
CA ASN A 176 28.44 23.79 -3.97
C ASN A 176 28.99 23.19 -2.67
N LYS A 177 30.32 23.04 -2.59
CA LYS A 177 31.01 22.48 -1.43
C LYS A 177 31.14 23.48 -0.29
#